data_AF-A0A4V1ZPV7-F1
#
_entry.id   AF-A0A4V1ZPV7-F1
#
_cell.length_a   1.000
_cell.length_b   1.000
_cell.length_c   1.000
_cell.angle_alpha   90.00
_cell.angle_beta   90.00
_cell.angle_gamma   90.00
#
_symmetry.space_group_name_H-M   'P 1'
#
loop_
_entity.id
_entity.type
_entity.pdbx_description
1 polymer ?
#
loop_
_entity_poly.entity_id
_entity_poly.type
_entity_poly.pdbx_seq_one_letter_code
_entity_poly.pdbx_strand_id
1 'polypeptide(L)'
;MKFDPLVDYGLLDLNLEHNLVCWKFGELIKTLITLSSNAERQKEIIGAGVVTDEMAEDFHNYFTSSVAEYIDNKLLDEVAIKKLSMLDNFLDERSDSKDPKFWDDTLLSVNSDWQFVRREAKEILKLLKFDYIDLDFERTEKYEGPKLILHKTRTRLIKKLI
;
A
#
# COMPACT_ATOMS: atom_id res chain seq x y z
N MET A 1 14.68 -9.00 15.86
CA MET A 1 15.04 -8.86 14.44
C MET A 1 14.91 -7.40 14.06
N LYS A 2 15.76 -6.84 13.19
CA LYS A 2 15.66 -5.42 12.81
C LYS A 2 15.34 -5.33 11.32
N PHE A 3 14.08 -5.04 11.01
CA PHE A 3 13.64 -4.65 9.67
C PHE A 3 14.16 -3.25 9.35
N ASP A 4 14.63 -3.05 8.11
CA ASP A 4 15.00 -1.73 7.59
C ASP A 4 14.16 -1.44 6.34
N PRO A 5 13.23 -0.47 6.39
CA PRO A 5 12.33 -0.18 5.28
C PRO A 5 13.03 0.38 4.03
N LEU A 6 14.30 0.78 4.12
CA LEU A 6 15.06 1.31 2.97
C LEU A 6 15.87 0.23 2.26
N VAL A 7 15.88 -1.00 2.76
CA VAL A 7 16.47 -2.15 2.07
C VAL A 7 15.49 -2.69 1.04
N ASP A 8 15.95 -2.84 -0.20
CA ASP A 8 15.18 -3.49 -1.26
C ASP A 8 15.28 -5.02 -1.11
N TYR A 9 14.46 -5.59 -0.22
CA TYR A 9 14.42 -7.03 0.03
C TYR A 9 14.04 -7.86 -1.22
N GLY A 10 13.41 -7.24 -2.22
CA GLY A 10 13.11 -7.88 -3.50
C GLY A 10 14.35 -8.20 -4.35
N LEU A 11 15.51 -7.63 -4.00
CA LEU A 11 16.80 -7.96 -4.61
C LEU A 11 17.55 -9.08 -3.88
N LEU A 12 17.03 -9.56 -2.75
CA LEU A 12 17.60 -10.64 -1.97
C LEU A 12 16.98 -11.99 -2.34
N ASP A 13 17.53 -13.08 -1.82
CA ASP A 13 16.97 -14.43 -2.04
C ASP A 13 15.64 -14.57 -1.29
N LEU A 14 14.52 -14.52 -2.03
CA LEU A 14 13.16 -14.67 -1.49
C LEU A 14 12.80 -16.12 -1.12
N ASN A 15 13.66 -17.10 -1.38
CA ASN A 15 13.49 -18.45 -0.82
C ASN A 15 13.84 -18.47 0.68
N LEU A 16 14.55 -17.46 1.17
CA LEU A 16 14.75 -17.27 2.60
C LEU A 16 13.52 -16.58 3.18
N GLU A 17 12.82 -17.30 4.06
CA GLU A 17 11.59 -16.85 4.73
C GLU A 17 11.72 -15.43 5.28
N HIS A 18 12.85 -15.10 5.93
CA HIS A 18 13.12 -13.77 6.45
C HIS A 18 13.03 -12.67 5.39
N ASN A 19 13.63 -12.87 4.22
CA ASN A 19 13.65 -11.88 3.14
C ASN A 19 12.25 -11.73 2.54
N LEU A 20 11.53 -12.84 2.38
CA LEU A 20 10.17 -12.84 1.89
C LEU A 20 9.24 -12.05 2.81
N VAL A 21 9.29 -12.31 4.13
CA VAL A 21 8.44 -11.60 5.11
C VAL A 21 8.80 -10.11 5.17
N CYS A 22 10.10 -9.75 5.14
CA CYS A 22 10.50 -8.34 5.09
C CYS A 22 10.10 -7.66 3.79
N TRP A 23 10.16 -8.36 2.65
CA TRP A 23 9.69 -7.84 1.38
C TRP A 23 8.18 -7.57 1.41
N LYS A 24 7.36 -8.54 1.84
CA LYS A 24 5.91 -8.37 2.02
C LYS A 24 5.58 -7.20 2.94
N PHE A 25 6.30 -7.08 4.05
CA PHE A 25 6.11 -5.96 4.98
C PHE A 25 6.50 -4.61 4.37
N GLY A 26 7.55 -4.59 3.54
CA GLY A 26 7.89 -3.44 2.71
C GLY A 26 6.77 -3.05 1.76
N GLU A 27 6.14 -4.01 1.08
CA GLU A 27 4.98 -3.75 0.23
C GLU A 27 3.78 -3.21 1.01
N LEU A 28 3.48 -3.75 2.20
CA LEU A 28 2.44 -3.18 3.09
C LEU A 28 2.70 -1.70 3.40
N ILE A 29 3.95 -1.32 3.69
CA ILE A 29 4.32 0.08 3.95
C ILE A 29 4.10 0.94 2.70
N LYS A 30 4.46 0.45 1.51
CA LYS A 30 4.21 1.17 0.24
C LYS A 30 2.71 1.36 -0.01
N THR A 31 1.90 0.34 0.25
CA THR A 31 0.44 0.43 0.16
C THR A 31 -0.11 1.46 1.14
N LEU A 32 0.33 1.47 2.39
CA LEU A 32 -0.07 2.48 3.38
C LEU A 32 0.32 3.91 2.96
N ILE A 33 1.53 4.10 2.39
CA ILE A 33 1.95 5.41 1.87
C ILE A 33 1.02 5.84 0.72
N THR A 34 0.71 4.93 -0.19
CA THR A 34 -0.22 5.17 -1.31
C THR A 34 -1.62 5.52 -0.79
N LEU A 35 -2.18 4.72 0.12
CA LEU A 35 -3.47 4.98 0.77
C LEU A 35 -3.50 6.32 1.50
N SER A 36 -2.40 6.74 2.13
CA SER A 36 -2.30 8.01 2.85
C SER A 36 -2.16 9.24 1.94
N SER A 37 -1.84 9.03 0.66
CA SER A 37 -1.58 10.08 -0.31
C SER A 37 -2.87 10.74 -0.83
N ASN A 38 -2.75 11.91 -1.45
CA ASN A 38 -3.88 12.56 -2.10
C ASN A 38 -4.33 11.75 -3.35
N ALA A 39 -5.54 12.05 -3.85
CA ALA A 39 -6.12 11.32 -4.98
C ALA A 39 -5.27 11.36 -6.26
N GLU A 40 -4.61 12.48 -6.55
CA GLU A 40 -3.75 12.60 -7.73
C GLU A 40 -2.55 11.66 -7.62
N ARG A 41 -1.86 11.68 -6.48
CA ARG A 41 -0.71 10.82 -6.20
C ARG A 41 -1.09 9.33 -6.16
N GLN A 42 -2.28 9.00 -5.64
CA GLN A 42 -2.80 7.63 -5.68
C GLN A 42 -2.94 7.13 -7.13
N LYS A 43 -3.55 7.93 -8.00
CA LYS A 43 -3.69 7.62 -9.43
C LYS A 43 -2.34 7.55 -10.15
N GLU A 44 -1.40 8.41 -9.78
CA GLU A 44 -0.03 8.38 -10.31
C GLU A 44 0.72 7.10 -9.95
N ILE A 45 0.56 6.60 -8.72
CA ILE A 45 1.27 5.39 -8.28
C ILE A 45 0.65 4.14 -8.91
N ILE A 46 -0.67 3.98 -8.80
CA ILE A 46 -1.39 2.79 -9.24
C ILE A 46 -1.47 2.73 -10.77
N GLY A 47 -1.79 3.84 -11.42
CA GLY A 47 -2.01 3.89 -12.87
C GLY A 47 -3.44 4.26 -13.23
N ALA A 48 -3.83 3.92 -14.46
CA ALA A 48 -5.14 4.24 -15.00
C ALA A 48 -6.09 3.04 -14.84
N GLY A 49 -7.24 3.28 -14.20
CA GLY A 49 -8.32 2.31 -14.00
C GLY A 49 -8.23 1.57 -12.67
N VAL A 50 -9.40 1.37 -12.04
CA VAL A 50 -9.64 0.60 -10.80
C VAL A 50 -8.70 0.95 -9.63
N VAL A 51 -8.36 2.23 -9.49
CA VAL A 51 -7.39 2.70 -8.49
C VAL A 51 -7.87 2.40 -7.07
N THR A 52 -9.16 2.60 -6.81
CA THR A 52 -9.79 2.33 -5.52
C THR A 52 -9.79 0.84 -5.16
N ASP A 53 -10.16 -0.03 -6.10
CA ASP A 53 -10.13 -1.49 -5.91
C ASP A 53 -8.70 -2.01 -5.72
N GLU A 54 -7.76 -1.66 -6.59
CA GLU A 54 -6.36 -2.11 -6.54
C GLU A 54 -5.69 -1.73 -5.20
N MET A 55 -5.92 -0.51 -4.71
CA MET A 55 -5.37 -0.11 -3.40
C MET A 55 -5.94 -0.92 -2.23
N ALA A 56 -7.22 -1.29 -2.30
CA ALA A 56 -7.85 -2.10 -1.25
C ALA A 56 -7.40 -3.57 -1.34
N GLU A 57 -7.30 -4.12 -2.55
CA GLU A 57 -6.81 -5.46 -2.79
C GLU A 57 -5.33 -5.62 -2.39
N ASP A 58 -4.46 -4.67 -2.77
CA ASP A 58 -3.07 -4.63 -2.31
C ASP A 58 -2.98 -4.63 -0.78
N PHE A 59 -3.82 -3.82 -0.12
CA PHE A 59 -3.83 -3.74 1.33
C PHE A 59 -4.22 -5.08 1.96
N HIS A 60 -5.29 -5.70 1.47
CA HIS A 60 -5.74 -7.01 1.93
C HIS A 60 -4.67 -8.09 1.70
N ASN A 61 -4.04 -8.11 0.53
CA ASN A 61 -3.01 -9.07 0.17
C ASN A 61 -1.76 -8.94 1.07
N TYR A 62 -1.29 -7.73 1.31
CA TYR A 62 -0.08 -7.52 2.10
C TYR A 62 -0.32 -7.49 3.61
N PHE A 63 -1.51 -7.16 4.09
CA PHE A 63 -1.83 -7.24 5.53
C PHE A 63 -2.49 -8.58 5.88
N THR A 64 -3.72 -8.80 5.43
CA THR A 64 -4.60 -9.87 5.92
C THR A 64 -4.03 -11.26 5.63
N SER A 65 -3.44 -11.45 4.45
CA SER A 65 -2.82 -12.73 4.09
C SER A 65 -1.46 -13.00 4.78
N SER A 66 -0.83 -11.98 5.38
CA SER A 66 0.54 -12.07 5.92
C SER A 66 0.66 -11.71 7.41
N VAL A 67 -0.45 -11.38 8.08
CA VAL A 67 -0.44 -10.89 9.47
C VAL A 67 0.19 -11.88 10.46
N ALA A 68 -0.03 -13.18 10.28
CA ALA A 68 0.58 -14.22 11.11
C ALA A 68 2.12 -14.18 11.02
N GLU A 69 2.66 -14.07 9.80
CA GLU A 69 4.11 -13.98 9.56
C GLU A 69 4.70 -12.72 10.22
N TYR A 70 3.98 -11.60 10.20
CA TYR A 70 4.41 -10.36 10.84
C TYR A 70 4.45 -10.44 12.37
N ILE A 71 3.49 -11.16 12.97
CA ILE A 71 3.46 -11.44 14.42
C ILE A 71 4.67 -12.28 14.80
N ASP A 72 4.88 -13.40 14.10
CA ASP A 72 5.97 -14.35 14.40
C ASP A 72 7.35 -13.68 14.28
N ASN A 73 7.49 -12.78 13.30
CA ASN A 73 8.71 -12.01 13.07
C ASN A 73 8.82 -10.72 13.91
N LYS A 74 7.84 -10.44 14.78
CA LYS A 74 7.78 -9.25 15.64
C LYS A 74 7.87 -7.93 14.87
N LEU A 75 7.31 -7.89 13.66
CA LEU A 75 7.22 -6.69 12.82
C LEU A 75 6.03 -5.82 13.20
N LEU A 76 4.98 -6.44 13.74
CA LEU A 76 3.80 -5.77 14.26
C LEU A 76 3.58 -6.13 15.73
N ASP A 77 3.14 -5.15 16.51
CA ASP A 77 2.60 -5.37 17.84
C ASP A 77 1.05 -5.38 17.81
N GLU A 78 0.44 -5.75 18.93
CA GLU A 78 -1.01 -5.85 19.06
C GLU A 78 -1.74 -4.53 18.74
N VAL A 79 -1.11 -3.39 19.06
CA VAL A 79 -1.70 -2.06 18.81
C VAL A 79 -1.73 -1.78 17.31
N ALA A 80 -0.65 -2.06 16.59
CA ALA A 80 -0.56 -1.91 15.15
C ALA A 80 -1.52 -2.87 14.42
N ILE A 81 -1.58 -4.13 14.85
CA ILE A 81 -2.49 -5.14 14.27
C ILE A 81 -3.94 -4.66 14.41
N LYS A 82 -4.34 -4.23 15.61
CA LYS A 82 -5.70 -3.73 15.84
C LYS A 82 -6.04 -2.57 14.91
N LYS A 83 -5.11 -1.64 14.70
CA LYS A 83 -5.32 -0.50 13.81
C LYS A 83 -5.40 -0.89 12.33
N LEU A 84 -4.55 -1.80 11.88
CA LEU A 84 -4.61 -2.36 10.52
C LEU A 84 -5.91 -3.13 10.27
N SER A 85 -6.33 -3.98 11.22
CA SER A 85 -7.61 -4.70 11.13
C SER A 85 -8.83 -3.78 11.13
N MET A 86 -8.79 -2.64 11.83
CA MET A 86 -9.87 -1.65 11.75
C MET A 86 -9.98 -1.04 10.35
N LEU A 87 -8.86 -0.80 9.68
CA LEU A 87 -8.85 -0.29 8.31
C LEU A 87 -9.33 -1.36 7.31
N ASP A 88 -8.87 -2.61 7.48
CA ASP A 88 -9.30 -3.75 6.65
C ASP A 88 -10.82 -3.95 6.71
N ASN A 89 -11.38 -4.05 7.93
CA ASN A 89 -12.83 -4.18 8.13
C ASN A 89 -13.61 -3.01 7.52
N PHE A 90 -13.06 -1.78 7.59
CA PHE A 90 -13.71 -0.61 6.99
C PHE A 90 -13.80 -0.73 5.47
N LEU A 91 -12.77 -1.26 4.80
CA LEU A 91 -12.78 -1.51 3.35
C LEU A 91 -13.77 -2.64 3.01
N ASP A 92 -13.74 -3.74 3.77
CA ASP A 92 -14.62 -4.90 3.58
C ASP A 92 -16.11 -4.59 3.78
N GLU A 93 -16.46 -3.69 4.71
CA GLU A 93 -17.85 -3.26 4.92
C GLU A 93 -18.45 -2.57 3.68
N ARG A 94 -17.61 -2.07 2.76
CA ARG A 94 -18.01 -1.33 1.55
C ARG A 94 -17.98 -2.18 0.28
N SER A 95 -17.43 -3.38 0.33
CA SER A 95 -17.31 -4.31 -0.81
C SER A 95 -18.68 -4.84 -1.30
N ASP A 96 -18.69 -5.69 -2.33
CA ASP A 96 -19.89 -6.38 -2.85
C ASP A 96 -21.04 -5.46 -3.28
N SER A 97 -20.73 -4.36 -3.95
CA SER A 97 -21.73 -3.36 -4.41
C SER A 97 -22.48 -2.64 -3.29
N LYS A 98 -22.06 -2.77 -2.02
CA LYS A 98 -22.69 -2.08 -0.88
C LYS A 98 -22.54 -0.57 -0.97
N ASP A 99 -21.41 -0.09 -1.47
CA ASP A 99 -21.17 1.33 -1.75
C ASP A 99 -20.45 1.55 -3.09
N PRO A 100 -21.18 1.60 -4.20
CA PRO A 100 -20.58 1.85 -5.52
C PRO A 100 -19.88 3.21 -5.63
N LYS A 101 -20.24 4.20 -4.79
CA LYS A 101 -19.60 5.53 -4.82
C LYS A 101 -18.25 5.52 -4.11
N PHE A 102 -18.04 4.57 -3.21
CA PHE A 102 -16.74 4.34 -2.59
C PHE A 102 -15.72 3.85 -3.62
N TRP A 103 -16.11 2.93 -4.49
CA TRP A 103 -15.26 2.34 -5.54
C TRP A 103 -15.21 3.15 -6.85
N ASP A 104 -15.78 4.36 -6.86
CA ASP A 104 -15.75 5.24 -8.03
C ASP A 104 -14.48 6.11 -8.00
N ASP A 105 -13.51 5.78 -8.85
CA ASP A 105 -12.27 6.54 -9.05
C ASP A 105 -12.48 8.03 -9.38
N THR A 106 -13.64 8.40 -9.94
CA THR A 106 -14.00 9.80 -10.22
C THR A 106 -14.34 10.57 -8.94
N LEU A 107 -14.79 9.88 -7.90
CA LEU A 107 -15.13 10.45 -6.59
C LEU A 107 -13.98 10.38 -5.58
N LEU A 108 -12.87 9.71 -5.90
CA LEU A 108 -11.74 9.47 -5.00
C LEU A 108 -11.23 10.74 -4.26
N SER A 109 -11.22 11.90 -4.92
CA SER A 109 -10.74 13.17 -4.32
C SER A 109 -11.72 13.81 -3.34
N VAL A 110 -13.01 13.54 -3.48
CA VAL A 110 -14.09 14.20 -2.71
C VAL A 110 -14.82 13.27 -1.75
N ASN A 111 -14.71 11.95 -1.93
CA ASN A 111 -15.35 10.96 -1.09
C ASN A 111 -14.78 10.99 0.34
N SER A 112 -15.66 11.20 1.33
CA SER A 112 -15.30 11.32 2.75
C SER A 112 -14.71 10.04 3.33
N ASP A 113 -15.10 8.88 2.83
CA ASP A 113 -14.62 7.59 3.31
C ASP A 113 -13.19 7.37 2.82
N TRP A 114 -12.85 7.81 1.61
CA TRP A 114 -11.45 7.86 1.17
C TRP A 114 -10.62 8.87 1.96
N GLN A 115 -11.21 9.97 2.45
CA GLN A 115 -10.52 10.86 3.40
C GLN A 115 -10.28 10.17 4.74
N PHE A 116 -11.23 9.35 5.21
CA PHE A 116 -11.05 8.49 6.38
C PHE A 116 -9.89 7.50 6.16
N VAL A 117 -9.87 6.76 5.05
CA VAL A 117 -8.81 5.81 4.70
C VAL A 117 -7.44 6.48 4.69
N ARG A 118 -7.32 7.65 4.03
CA ARG A 118 -6.06 8.43 4.01
C ARG A 118 -5.56 8.77 5.39
N ARG A 119 -6.46 9.24 6.25
CA ARG A 119 -6.12 9.63 7.62
C ARG A 119 -5.69 8.42 8.44
N GLU A 120 -6.44 7.32 8.41
CA GLU A 120 -6.08 6.12 9.18
C GLU A 120 -4.75 5.51 8.69
N ALA A 121 -4.53 5.43 7.38
CA ALA A 121 -3.25 4.97 6.82
C ALA A 121 -2.07 5.83 7.30
N LYS A 122 -2.24 7.16 7.34
CA LYS A 122 -1.23 8.09 7.87
C LYS A 122 -0.96 7.87 9.37
N GLU A 123 -1.99 7.64 10.17
CA GLU A 123 -1.82 7.37 11.60
C GLU A 123 -1.15 6.01 11.84
N ILE A 124 -1.45 4.99 11.02
CA ILE A 124 -0.76 3.70 11.06
C ILE A 124 0.73 3.87 10.73
N LEU A 125 1.09 4.64 9.71
CA LEU A 125 2.50 4.91 9.40
C LEU A 125 3.25 5.58 10.56
N LYS A 126 2.61 6.52 11.26
CA LYS A 126 3.19 7.14 12.48
C LYS A 126 3.35 6.13 13.61
N LEU A 127 2.35 5.28 13.84
CA LEU A 127 2.39 4.23 14.84
C LEU A 127 3.57 3.26 14.59
N LEU A 128 3.78 2.89 13.33
CA LEU A 128 4.90 2.07 12.88
C LEU A 128 6.24 2.82 12.82
N LYS A 129 6.25 4.12 13.10
CA LYS A 129 7.42 5.01 13.03
C LYS A 129 8.02 5.09 11.62
N PHE A 130 7.18 5.06 10.59
CA PHE A 130 7.57 5.19 9.17
C PHE A 130 7.05 6.48 8.53
N ASP A 131 6.61 7.45 9.32
CA ASP A 131 6.15 8.75 8.85
C ASP A 131 7.26 9.62 8.22
N TYR A 132 8.53 9.24 8.39
CA TYR A 132 9.69 9.85 7.73
C TYR A 132 9.99 9.30 6.32
N ILE A 133 9.23 8.31 5.85
CA ILE A 133 9.44 7.61 4.57
C ILE A 133 8.40 8.05 3.55
N ASP A 134 8.82 8.11 2.29
CA ASP A 134 7.98 8.38 1.12
C ASP A 134 8.13 7.28 0.06
N LEU A 135 7.28 7.33 -0.95
CA LEU A 135 7.31 6.44 -2.10
C LEU A 135 7.80 7.18 -3.34
N ASP A 136 8.94 6.74 -3.85
CA ASP A 136 9.37 7.10 -5.19
C ASP A 136 8.94 6.02 -6.18
N PHE A 137 8.62 6.42 -7.40
CA PHE A 137 8.26 5.48 -8.45
C PHE A 137 8.81 5.90 -9.81
N GLU A 138 9.12 4.88 -10.60
CA GLU A 138 9.53 5.01 -11.98
C GLU A 138 8.53 4.25 -12.85
N ARG A 139 8.01 4.90 -13.89
CA ARG A 139 7.12 4.27 -14.85
C ARG A 139 7.82 4.11 -16.18
N THR A 140 7.79 2.88 -16.70
CA THR A 140 8.26 2.55 -18.03
C THR A 140 7.07 2.08 -18.85
N GLU A 141 6.76 2.83 -19.90
CA GLU A 141 5.74 2.48 -20.89
C GLU A 141 6.44 2.16 -22.22
N LYS A 142 6.02 1.09 -22.89
CA LYS A 142 6.49 0.74 -24.24
C LYS A 142 5.31 0.65 -25.19
N TYR A 143 5.44 1.30 -26.33
CA TYR A 143 4.43 1.34 -27.38
C TYR A 143 4.90 0.61 -28.64
N GLU A 144 3.95 0.00 -29.35
CA GLU A 144 4.09 -0.47 -30.72
C GLU A 144 3.05 0.27 -31.58
N GLY A 145 3.49 1.35 -32.25
CA GLY A 145 2.57 2.31 -32.86
C GLY A 145 1.74 3.03 -31.78
N PRO A 146 0.39 3.12 -31.92
CA PRO A 146 -0.47 3.72 -30.90
C PRO A 146 -0.78 2.77 -29.73
N LYS A 147 -0.36 1.50 -29.80
CA LYS A 147 -0.71 0.46 -28.83
C LYS A 147 0.31 0.40 -27.70
N LEU A 148 -0.14 0.55 -26.45
CA LEU A 148 0.66 0.24 -25.27
C LEU A 148 0.86 -1.29 -25.18
N ILE A 149 2.12 -1.75 -25.17
CA ILE A 149 2.49 -3.16 -25.11
C ILE A 149 3.19 -3.55 -23.80
N LEU A 150 3.70 -2.57 -23.05
CA LEU A 150 4.25 -2.78 -21.71
C LEU A 150 3.92 -1.57 -20.87
N HIS A 151 3.37 -1.82 -19.69
CA HIS A 151 3.32 -0.87 -18.59
C HIS A 151 4.07 -1.51 -17.42
N LYS A 152 5.09 -0.83 -16.91
CA LYS A 152 5.81 -1.26 -15.71
C LYS A 152 5.94 -0.08 -14.76
N THR A 153 5.45 -0.25 -13.54
CA THR A 153 5.73 0.67 -12.43
C THR A 153 6.72 -0.02 -11.51
N ARG A 154 7.81 0.67 -11.16
CA ARG A 154 8.72 0.26 -10.10
C ARG A 154 8.60 1.25 -8.96
N THR A 155 8.32 0.77 -7.76
CA THR A 155 8.21 1.60 -6.56
C THR A 155 9.33 1.29 -5.57
N ARG A 156 9.79 2.32 -4.84
CA ARG A 156 10.82 2.18 -3.81
C ARG A 156 10.54 3.12 -2.65
N LEU A 157 10.84 2.65 -1.44
CA LEU A 157 10.76 3.46 -0.24
C LEU A 157 12.00 4.37 -0.15
N ILE A 158 11.78 5.66 0.10
CA ILE A 158 12.83 6.67 0.22
C ILE A 158 12.64 7.48 1.50
N LYS A 159 13.68 8.14 1.99
CA LYS A 159 13.51 9.14 3.06
C LYS A 159 12.84 10.38 2.48
N LYS A 160 11.89 10.96 3.23
CA LYS A 160 11.34 12.28 2.91
C LYS A 160 12.46 13.32 2.86
N LEU A 161 12.43 14.16 1.82
CA LEU A 161 13.21 15.37 1.77
C LEU A 161 12.51 16.41 2.67
N ILE A 162 13.19 16.82 3.74
CA ILE A 162 12.73 17.85 4.68
C ILE A 162 13.17 19.22 4.17
#